data_AF-A0A5D0IZ70-F1
#
_entry.id   AF-A0A5D0IZ70-F1
#
_cell.length_a   1.000
_cell.length_b   1.000
_cell.length_c   1.000
_cell.angle_alpha   90.00
_cell.angle_beta   90.00
_cell.angle_gamma   90.00
#
_symmetry.space_group_name_H-M   'P 1'
#
loop_
_entity.id
_entity.type
_entity.pdbx_description
1 polymer ?
#
loop_
_entity_poly.entity_id
_entity_poly.type
_entity_poly.pdbx_seq_one_letter_code
_entity_poly.pdbx_strand_id
1 'polypeptide(L)'
;MKSKFLKMVIPAFAILLAIGMSFATESINSSQIGYYDDPFEPGIEEVSTNCIKNGSGSLCQEEGYQLYDTPALNAGDELRQP
;
A
#
# COMPACT_ATOMS: atom_id res chain seq x y z
N MET A 1 -49.56 0.68 -9.31
CA MET A 1 -48.69 1.47 -10.23
C MET A 1 -47.35 1.91 -9.60
N LYS A 2 -47.14 1.83 -8.27
CA LYS A 2 -45.88 2.23 -7.59
C LYS A 2 -44.65 1.34 -7.91
N SER A 3 -44.84 0.06 -8.22
CA SER A 3 -43.75 -0.90 -8.47
C SER A 3 -43.03 -0.73 -9.82
N LYS A 4 -43.62 0.04 -10.76
CA LYS A 4 -42.98 0.30 -12.07
C LYS A 4 -41.84 1.31 -11.96
N PHE A 5 -41.94 2.28 -11.04
CA PHE A 5 -40.88 3.25 -10.78
C PHE A 5 -39.64 2.61 -10.16
N LEU A 6 -39.84 1.72 -9.17
CA LEU A 6 -38.73 0.96 -8.55
C LEU A 6 -37.96 0.12 -9.58
N LYS A 7 -38.65 -0.49 -10.56
CA LYS A 7 -37.99 -1.26 -11.63
C LYS A 7 -37.11 -0.41 -12.55
N MET A 8 -37.33 0.90 -12.62
CA MET A 8 -36.52 1.82 -13.42
C MET A 8 -35.38 2.44 -12.61
N VAL A 9 -35.63 2.75 -11.33
CA VAL A 9 -34.66 3.45 -10.47
C VAL A 9 -33.59 2.49 -9.94
N ILE A 10 -33.95 1.25 -9.58
CA ILE A 10 -33.02 0.26 -9.04
C ILE A 10 -31.83 -0.03 -9.98
N PRO A 11 -32.01 -0.30 -11.30
CA PRO A 11 -30.87 -0.57 -12.18
C PRO A 11 -29.96 0.66 -12.35
N ALA A 12 -30.51 1.88 -12.39
CA ALA A 12 -29.71 3.09 -12.46
C ALA A 12 -28.85 3.28 -11.21
N PHE A 13 -29.41 3.03 -10.02
CA PHE A 13 -28.65 3.06 -8.76
C PHE A 13 -27.60 1.97 -8.68
N ALA A 14 -27.89 0.76 -9.17
CA ALA A 14 -26.91 -0.33 -9.20
C ALA A 14 -25.69 0.01 -10.07
N ILE A 15 -25.91 0.66 -11.23
CA ILE A 15 -24.83 1.10 -12.11
C ILE A 15 -24.01 2.21 -11.42
N LEU A 16 -24.67 3.20 -10.84
CA LEU A 16 -24.00 4.28 -10.11
C LEU A 16 -23.20 3.76 -8.91
N LEU A 17 -23.74 2.80 -8.17
CA LEU A 17 -23.08 2.16 -7.05
C LEU A 17 -21.85 1.34 -7.50
N ALA A 18 -21.97 0.57 -8.59
CA ALA A 18 -20.86 -0.20 -9.14
C ALA A 18 -19.70 0.71 -9.58
N ILE A 19 -20.01 1.80 -10.27
CA ILE A 19 -19.02 2.80 -10.68
C ILE A 19 -18.40 3.47 -9.44
N GLY A 20 -19.21 3.83 -8.43
CA GLY A 20 -18.72 4.43 -7.18
C GLY A 20 -17.79 3.51 -6.39
N MET A 21 -18.07 2.19 -6.38
CA MET A 21 -17.21 1.20 -5.75
C MET A 21 -15.87 1.02 -6.48
N SER A 22 -15.82 1.23 -7.80
CA SER A 22 -14.57 1.16 -8.58
C SER A 22 -13.55 2.22 -8.17
N PHE A 23 -13.98 3.38 -7.68
CA PHE A 23 -13.05 4.44 -7.24
C PHE A 23 -12.69 4.36 -5.75
N ALA A 24 -13.50 3.68 -4.93
CA ALA A 24 -13.22 3.52 -3.50
C ALA A 24 -12.13 2.47 -3.20
N THR A 25 -11.74 1.66 -4.18
CA THR A 25 -10.72 0.60 -4.03
C THR A 25 -9.31 1.05 -4.38
N GLU A 26 -9.09 2.32 -4.70
CA GLU A 26 -7.73 2.85 -4.82
C GLU A 26 -7.16 2.95 -3.40
N SER A 27 -6.43 1.90 -2.98
CA SER A 27 -5.62 1.93 -1.77
C SER A 27 -4.70 3.13 -1.89
N ILE A 28 -4.85 4.06 -0.95
CA ILE A 28 -4.05 5.29 -0.86
C ILE A 28 -2.59 4.86 -0.73
N ASN A 29 -1.88 4.73 -1.84
CA ASN A 29 -0.44 4.56 -1.85
C ASN A 29 0.13 5.93 -1.50
N SER A 30 0.23 6.22 -0.20
CA SER A 30 0.95 7.39 0.26
C SER A 30 2.42 7.17 -0.06
N SER A 31 2.95 7.97 -0.99
CA SER A 31 4.40 8.07 -1.18
C SER A 31 5.04 8.34 0.18
N GLN A 32 5.93 7.45 0.58
CA GLN A 32 6.62 7.49 1.86
C GLN A 32 8.11 7.17 1.65
N ILE A 33 8.92 7.53 2.63
CA ILE A 33 10.35 7.26 2.59
C ILE A 33 10.58 5.85 3.10
N GLY A 34 11.30 5.05 2.31
CA GLY A 34 11.84 3.75 2.70
C GLY A 34 13.35 3.85 2.88
N TYR A 35 13.88 3.05 3.81
CA TYR A 35 15.29 2.99 4.13
C TYR A 35 15.85 1.60 3.81
N TYR A 36 17.06 1.56 3.25
CA TYR A 36 17.79 0.30 3.01
C TYR A 36 19.28 0.47 3.25
N ASP A 37 19.98 -0.65 3.44
CA ASP A 37 21.43 -0.72 3.59
C ASP A 37 22.02 -1.38 2.35
N ASP A 38 22.84 -0.63 1.59
CA ASP A 38 23.54 -1.15 0.43
C ASP A 38 24.92 -1.70 0.87
N PRO A 39 25.24 -2.98 0.62
CA PRO A 39 26.52 -3.56 1.05
C PRO A 39 27.75 -2.97 0.33
N PHE A 40 27.56 -2.19 -0.74
CA PHE A 40 28.60 -1.53 -1.52
C PHE A 40 28.78 -0.05 -1.15
N GLU A 41 27.80 0.58 -0.50
CA GLU A 41 27.86 1.99 -0.09
C GLU A 41 27.74 2.12 1.44
N PRO A 42 28.63 2.87 2.10
CA PRO A 42 28.60 2.98 3.55
C PRO A 42 27.46 3.90 4.02
N GLY A 43 26.38 3.32 4.53
CA GLY A 43 25.31 4.06 5.20
C GLY A 43 23.91 3.59 4.85
N ILE A 44 22.93 4.18 5.50
CA ILE A 44 21.51 3.94 5.20
C ILE A 44 21.08 4.89 4.10
N GLU A 45 20.64 4.33 3.00
CA GLU A 45 20.08 5.04 1.85
C GLU A 45 18.57 5.28 2.05
N GLU A 46 18.06 6.38 1.48
CA GLU A 46 16.64 6.72 1.53
C GLU A 46 16.05 6.78 0.11
N VAL A 47 14.90 6.12 -0.07
CA VAL A 47 14.20 6.08 -1.37
C VAL A 47 12.72 6.39 -1.17
N SER A 48 12.16 7.17 -2.09
CA SER A 48 10.73 7.42 -2.11
C SER A 48 10.01 6.21 -2.69
N THR A 49 9.28 5.49 -1.85
CA THR A 49 8.51 4.32 -2.26
C THR A 49 7.02 4.52 -2.04
N ASN A 50 6.21 3.82 -2.84
CA ASN A 50 4.75 3.80 -2.69
C ASN A 50 4.27 2.55 -1.94
N CYS A 51 5.19 1.86 -1.27
CA CYS A 51 4.91 0.60 -0.61
C CYS A 51 4.13 0.78 0.69
N ILE A 52 3.17 -0.12 0.88
CA ILE A 52 2.33 -0.16 2.07
C ILE A 52 3.16 -0.78 3.21
N LYS A 53 3.26 -0.05 4.32
CA LYS A 53 3.86 -0.57 5.56
C LYS A 53 3.14 -1.84 6.01
N ASN A 54 3.88 -2.93 6.10
CA ASN A 54 3.42 -4.12 6.82
C ASN A 54 3.52 -3.86 8.33
N GLY A 55 2.65 -4.50 9.11
CA GLY A 55 2.57 -4.30 10.57
C GLY A 55 3.87 -4.57 11.35
N SER A 56 4.89 -5.13 10.68
CA SER A 56 6.22 -5.44 11.22
C SER A 56 7.28 -4.35 10.97
N GLY A 57 6.94 -3.20 10.37
CA GLY A 57 7.91 -2.14 10.03
C GLY A 57 8.67 -2.37 8.71
N SER A 58 8.47 -3.53 8.08
CA SER A 58 8.93 -3.76 6.72
C SER A 58 7.98 -3.11 5.71
N LEU A 59 8.57 -2.58 4.63
CA LEU A 59 7.85 -2.10 3.46
C LEU A 59 7.82 -3.22 2.42
N CYS A 60 8.41 -2.98 1.26
CA CYS A 60 8.53 -3.92 0.15
C CYS A 60 9.99 -4.11 -0.23
N GLN A 61 10.25 -5.05 -1.14
CA GLN A 61 11.55 -5.18 -1.76
C GLN A 61 11.58 -4.34 -3.05
N GLU A 62 12.52 -3.42 -3.16
CA GLU A 62 12.72 -2.56 -4.33
C GLU A 62 14.18 -2.69 -4.78
N GLU A 63 14.40 -2.93 -6.07
CA GLU A 63 15.74 -3.16 -6.66
C GLU A 63 16.58 -4.30 -6.01
N GLY A 64 15.92 -5.22 -5.31
CA GLY A 64 16.57 -6.34 -4.61
C GLY A 64 16.88 -6.06 -3.14
N TYR A 65 16.65 -4.83 -2.67
CA TYR A 65 16.84 -4.41 -1.29
C TYR A 65 15.51 -4.40 -0.52
N GLN A 66 15.54 -4.88 0.73
CA GLN A 66 14.39 -4.80 1.62
C GLN A 66 14.28 -3.37 2.17
N LEU A 67 13.17 -2.69 1.89
CA LEU A 67 12.90 -1.36 2.42
C LEU A 67 12.24 -1.46 3.80
N TYR A 68 12.58 -0.51 4.66
CA TYR A 68 12.05 -0.36 6.02
C TYR A 68 11.51 1.05 6.24
N ASP A 69 10.57 1.18 7.17
CA ASP A 69 9.97 2.47 7.50
C ASP A 69 10.80 3.31 8.48
N THR A 70 11.90 2.76 8.99
CA THR A 70 12.82 3.47 9.88
C THR A 70 14.27 3.33 9.42
N PRO A 71 15.12 4.35 9.64
CA PRO A 71 16.55 4.28 9.35
C PRO A 71 17.32 3.46 10.37
N ALA A 72 16.68 3.03 11.47
CA ALA A 72 17.30 2.20 12.50
C ALA A 72 17.28 0.73 12.06
N LEU A 73 18.02 0.42 10.99
CA LEU A 73 18.28 -0.94 10.57
C LEU A 73 19.26 -1.55 11.57
N ASN A 74 18.72 -1.97 12.72
CA ASN A 74 19.51 -2.67 13.71
C ASN A 74 20.02 -3.95 13.05
N ALA A 75 21.35 -4.09 12.95
CA ALA A 75 22.07 -5.24 12.42
C ALA A 75 21.84 -6.58 13.19
N GLY A 76 20.70 -6.72 13.88
CA GLY A 76 20.28 -7.88 14.64
C GLY A 76 18.78 -8.19 14.61
N ASP A 77 17.94 -7.40 13.94
CA ASP A 77 16.48 -7.67 13.86
C ASP A 77 16.06 -8.45 12.60
N GLU A 78 16.93 -8.60 11.60
CA GLU A 78 16.63 -9.34 10.36
C GLU A 78 16.67 -10.88 10.52
N LEU A 79 17.02 -11.41 11.70
CA LEU A 79 17.08 -12.87 11.97
C LEU A 79 16.06 -13.39 12.98
N ARG A 80 14.94 -12.70 13.20
CA ARG A 80 13.88 -13.22 14.08
C ARG A 80 12.49 -13.11 13.48
N GLN A 81 12.28 -13.78 12.35
CA GLN A 81 10.98 -14.37 12.04
C GLN A 81 10.98 -15.84 12.48
N PRO A 82 10.00 -16.30 13.28
CA PRO A 82 9.74 -17.73 13.50
C PRO A 82 9.22 -18.43 12.23
#